data_AF-A0A293MFV4-F1
#
_entry.id   AF-A0A293MFV4-F1
#
_cell.length_a   1.000
_cell.length_b   1.000
_cell.length_c   1.000
_cell.angle_alpha   90.00
_cell.angle_beta   90.00
_cell.angle_gamma   90.00
#
_symmetry.space_group_name_H-M   'P 1'
#
loop_
_entity.id
_entity.type
_entity.pdbx_description
1 polymer ?
#
loop_
_entity_poly.entity_id
_entity_poly.type
_entity_poly.pdbx_seq_one_letter_code
_entity_poly.pdbx_strand_id
1 'polypeptide(L)'
;MCVPACTAPRLPFEEALIRALECVFRPAQHRGCHFHFGQCIWRHVQCLGLTQLYGENHQFRSFIRKCISLAFLPVQTRGSDIQEVWEMLKGRAPQLQAVQDFADYFEGPWVNGTYTLSQWNQHGNRGPRTNNFVEAWHRKIMNVVGTAHPGPRCIYACIEALKREESAQ
;
A
#
# COMPACT_ATOMS: atom_id res chain seq x y z
N MET A 1 -18.46 -16.86 -23.45
CA MET A 1 -17.46 -17.14 -22.40
C MET A 1 -17.16 -15.84 -21.68
N CYS A 2 -17.64 -15.68 -20.45
CA CYS A 2 -17.35 -14.49 -19.65
C CYS A 2 -15.89 -14.55 -19.18
N VAL A 3 -15.08 -13.58 -19.60
CA VAL A 3 -13.77 -13.33 -18.97
C VAL A 3 -14.06 -13.02 -17.49
N PRO A 4 -13.46 -13.73 -16.52
CA PRO A 4 -13.67 -13.41 -15.11
C PRO A 4 -13.22 -11.97 -14.91
N ALA A 5 -14.04 -11.19 -14.19
CA ALA A 5 -13.75 -9.79 -13.86
C ALA A 5 -12.29 -9.68 -13.42
N CYS A 6 -11.48 -8.94 -14.20
CA CYS A 6 -10.09 -8.66 -13.87
C CYS A 6 -10.04 -8.17 -12.42
N THR A 7 -9.55 -9.02 -11.51
CA THR A 7 -9.31 -8.64 -10.13
C THR A 7 -8.34 -7.46 -10.17
N ALA A 8 -8.81 -6.29 -9.72
CA ALA A 8 -8.00 -5.08 -9.65
C ALA A 8 -6.62 -5.40 -9.07
N PRO A 9 -5.52 -5.17 -9.82
CA PRO A 9 -4.19 -5.51 -9.36
C PRO A 9 -3.86 -4.73 -8.09
N ARG A 10 -3.25 -5.42 -7.11
CA ARG A 10 -2.87 -4.82 -5.83
C ARG A 10 -1.49 -4.20 -5.92
N LEU A 11 -1.43 -2.88 -5.87
CA LEU A 11 -0.25 -2.14 -6.29
C LEU A 11 0.21 -1.13 -5.22
N PRO A 12 1.48 -0.67 -5.29
CA PRO A 12 1.97 0.38 -4.42
C PRO A 12 1.21 1.70 -4.67
N PHE A 13 1.34 2.60 -3.69
CA PHE A 13 0.80 3.96 -3.76
C PHE A 13 1.82 4.87 -4.43
N GLU A 14 1.86 4.83 -5.76
CA GLU A 14 2.71 5.66 -6.59
C GLU A 14 1.85 6.34 -7.65
N GLU A 15 1.81 7.67 -7.62
CA GLU A 15 0.92 8.45 -8.48
C GLU A 15 1.16 8.21 -9.97
N ALA A 16 2.43 8.13 -10.39
CA ALA A 16 2.79 7.84 -11.77
C ALA A 16 2.30 6.45 -12.21
N LEU A 17 2.41 5.44 -11.34
CA LEU A 17 1.92 4.09 -11.61
C LEU A 17 0.39 4.07 -11.71
N ILE A 18 -0.30 4.73 -10.78
CA ILE A 18 -1.76 4.82 -10.77
C ILE A 18 -2.25 5.46 -12.07
N ARG A 19 -1.68 6.62 -12.45
CA ARG A 19 -2.02 7.31 -13.70
C ARG A 19 -1.73 6.45 -14.94
N ALA A 20 -0.62 5.71 -14.95
CA ALA A 20 -0.28 4.82 -16.06
C ALA A 20 -1.30 3.67 -16.20
N LEU A 21 -1.72 3.07 -15.09
CA LEU A 21 -2.74 2.00 -15.09
C LEU A 21 -4.08 2.52 -15.57
N GLU A 22 -4.52 3.67 -15.06
CA GLU A 22 -5.77 4.30 -15.47
C GLU A 22 -5.76 4.69 -16.95
N CYS A 23 -4.60 5.05 -17.49
CA CYS A 23 -4.43 5.36 -18.91
C CYS A 23 -4.48 4.11 -19.79
N VAL A 24 -3.71 3.08 -19.45
CA VAL A 24 -3.50 1.88 -20.28
C VAL A 24 -4.63 0.86 -20.13
N PHE A 25 -5.15 0.68 -18.92
CA PHE A 25 -6.08 -0.39 -18.57
C PHE A 25 -7.45 0.16 -18.15
N ARG A 26 -8.08 1.03 -18.94
CA ARG A 26 -9.50 1.38 -18.68
C ARG A 26 -10.38 0.13 -18.84
N PRO A 27 -11.22 -0.26 -17.85
CA PRO A 27 -11.72 0.47 -16.67
C PRO A 27 -11.16 -0.03 -15.31
N ALA A 28 -9.97 -0.62 -15.27
CA ALA A 28 -9.39 -1.15 -14.04
C ALA A 28 -9.18 -0.03 -13.01
N GLN A 29 -9.87 -0.15 -11.87
CA GLN A 29 -9.62 0.72 -10.71
C GLN A 29 -8.38 0.23 -9.99
N HIS A 30 -7.45 1.14 -9.69
CA HIS A 30 -6.35 0.83 -8.77
C HIS A 30 -6.94 0.41 -7.41
N ARG A 31 -6.46 -0.71 -6.89
CA ARG A 31 -6.66 -1.08 -5.48
C ARG A 31 -5.31 -1.20 -4.83
N GLY A 32 -5.09 -0.38 -3.82
CA GLY A 32 -3.89 -0.39 -3.01
C GLY A 32 -3.74 -1.68 -2.21
N CYS A 33 -2.48 -2.06 -2.02
CA CYS A 33 -2.09 -3.16 -1.15
C CYS A 33 -2.03 -2.69 0.31
N HIS A 34 -2.70 -3.40 1.24
CA HIS A 34 -2.70 -3.04 2.67
C HIS A 34 -1.29 -3.03 3.26
N PHE A 35 -0.43 -3.96 2.82
CA PHE A 35 0.97 -3.95 3.24
C PHE A 35 1.68 -2.66 2.81
N HIS A 36 1.50 -2.23 1.55
CA HIS A 36 2.10 -0.99 1.05
C HIS A 36 1.52 0.24 1.73
N PHE A 37 0.22 0.25 2.05
CA PHE A 37 -0.40 1.30 2.85
C PHE A 37 0.29 1.43 4.22
N GLY A 38 0.44 0.32 4.95
CA GLY A 38 1.19 0.29 6.21
C GLY A 38 2.65 0.70 6.06
N GLN A 39 3.31 0.34 4.96
CA GLN A 39 4.69 0.74 4.65
C GLN A 39 4.81 2.24 4.40
N CYS A 40 3.88 2.88 3.68
CA CYS A 40 3.87 4.33 3.48
C CYS A 40 3.79 5.06 4.83
N ILE A 41 2.88 4.62 5.70
CA ILE A 41 2.73 5.16 7.06
C ILE A 41 4.02 4.97 7.86
N TRP A 42 4.57 3.75 7.87
CA TRP A 42 5.78 3.45 8.63
C TRP A 42 7.00 4.24 8.15
N ARG A 43 7.20 4.35 6.83
CA ARG A 43 8.29 5.17 6.27
C ARG A 43 8.16 6.62 6.69
N HIS A 44 6.95 7.17 6.74
CA HIS A 44 6.76 8.54 7.20
C HIS A 44 7.09 8.72 8.70
N VAL A 45 6.70 7.74 9.55
CA VAL A 45 7.13 7.70 10.97
C VAL A 45 8.66 7.71 11.07
N GLN A 46 9.36 6.96 10.21
CA GLN A 46 10.82 6.95 10.18
C GLN A 46 11.41 8.28 9.73
N CYS A 47 10.86 8.91 8.68
CA CYS A 47 11.31 10.21 8.17
C CYS A 47 11.22 11.31 9.23
N LEU A 48 10.21 11.27 10.10
CA LEU A 48 10.03 12.21 11.20
C LEU A 48 10.88 11.87 12.44
N GLY A 49 11.72 10.84 12.39
CA GLY A 49 12.55 10.42 13.53
C GLY A 49 11.76 9.77 14.67
N LEU A 50 10.51 9.38 14.44
CA LEU A 50 9.59 8.89 15.47
C LEU A 50 9.77 7.40 15.82
N THR A 51 10.81 6.75 15.29
CA THR A 51 11.04 5.30 15.48
C THR A 51 11.26 4.94 16.95
N GLN A 52 12.05 5.74 17.68
CA GLN A 52 12.29 5.51 19.11
C GLN A 52 10.99 5.70 19.91
N LEU A 53 10.25 6.78 19.63
CA LEU A 53 8.96 7.04 20.28
C LEU A 53 7.97 5.89 20.03
N TYR A 54 7.96 5.30 18.82
CA TYR A 54 7.14 4.13 18.52
C TYR A 54 7.51 2.90 19.35
N GLY A 55 8.80 2.71 19.65
CA GLY A 55 9.28 1.61 20.49
C GLY A 55 8.92 1.78 21.97
N GLU A 56 9.09 3.00 22.48
CA GLU A 56 9.04 3.30 23.92
C GLU A 56 7.65 3.76 24.41
N ASN A 57 6.88 4.43 23.56
CA ASN A 57 5.59 5.00 23.93
C ASN A 57 4.41 4.15 23.42
N HIS A 58 3.73 3.48 24.34
CA HIS A 58 2.57 2.63 24.03
C HIS A 58 1.42 3.41 23.36
N GLN A 59 1.16 4.65 23.77
CA GLN A 59 0.09 5.48 23.23
C GLN A 59 0.38 5.83 21.76
N PHE A 60 1.59 6.28 21.44
CA PHE A 60 2.00 6.58 20.07
C PHE A 60 1.98 5.33 19.19
N ARG A 61 2.52 4.21 19.69
CA ARG A 61 2.45 2.92 18.99
C ARG A 61 1.02 2.50 18.68
N SER A 62 0.12 2.65 19.66
CA SER A 62 -1.30 2.36 19.49
C SER A 62 -1.95 3.29 18.46
N PHE A 63 -1.61 4.57 18.48
CA PHE A 63 -2.09 5.57 17.52
C PHE A 63 -1.72 5.20 16.08
N ILE A 64 -0.45 4.93 15.80
CA ILE A 64 0.01 4.51 14.45
C ILE A 64 -0.68 3.22 13.99
N ARG A 65 -0.79 2.21 14.87
CA ARG A 65 -1.49 0.96 14.53
C ARG A 65 -2.97 1.17 14.23
N LYS A 66 -3.63 2.10 14.93
CA LYS A 66 -5.02 2.47 14.66
C LYS A 66 -5.16 3.21 13.33
N CYS A 67 -4.22 4.09 12.98
CA CYS A 67 -4.18 4.74 11.67
C CYS A 67 -4.15 3.70 10.53
N ILE A 68 -3.29 2.67 10.63
CA ILE A 68 -3.25 1.56 9.65
C ILE A 68 -4.57 0.77 9.66
N SER A 69 -5.18 0.61 10.83
CA SER A 69 -6.44 -0.16 10.98
C SER A 69 -7.66 0.56 10.39
N LEU A 70 -7.57 1.87 10.12
CA LEU A 70 -8.65 2.63 9.46
C LEU A 70 -9.04 2.03 8.10
N ALA A 71 -8.10 1.35 7.43
CA ALA A 71 -8.38 0.65 6.18
C ALA A 71 -9.49 -0.40 6.31
N PHE A 72 -9.78 -0.92 7.51
CA PHE A 72 -10.82 -1.95 7.69
C PHE A 72 -12.18 -1.40 8.11
N LEU A 73 -12.27 -0.09 8.34
CA LEU A 73 -13.54 0.52 8.73
C LEU A 73 -14.54 0.48 7.59
N PRO A 74 -15.81 0.18 7.89
CA PRO A 74 -16.88 0.31 6.92
C PRO A 74 -16.93 1.73 6.35
N VAL A 75 -17.09 1.84 5.03
CA VAL A 75 -17.14 3.14 4.35
C VAL A 75 -18.49 3.85 4.61
N GLN A 76 -19.57 3.11 4.88
CA GLN A 76 -20.94 3.66 4.94
C GLN A 76 -21.90 2.86 5.86
N THR A 77 -21.52 2.53 7.10
CA THR A 77 -22.50 1.92 8.03
C THR A 77 -22.72 2.77 9.26
N ARG A 78 -23.83 3.52 9.23
CA ARG A 78 -24.66 3.92 10.38
C ARG A 78 -23.88 4.50 11.58
N GLY A 79 -23.13 5.58 11.34
CA GLY A 79 -22.73 6.51 12.42
C GLY A 79 -21.24 6.71 12.65
N SER A 80 -20.36 6.47 11.68
CA SER A 80 -19.00 7.01 11.73
C SER A 80 -18.42 7.21 10.33
N ASP A 81 -18.19 8.47 9.93
CA ASP A 81 -17.34 8.77 8.79
C ASP A 81 -15.88 8.42 9.16
N ILE A 82 -15.07 7.96 8.21
CA ILE A 82 -13.60 7.81 8.40
C ILE A 82 -13.03 9.14 8.92
N GLN A 83 -13.57 10.27 8.48
CA GLN A 83 -13.19 11.60 8.95
C GLN A 83 -13.49 11.79 10.45
N GLU A 84 -14.67 11.39 10.93
CA GLU A 84 -15.02 11.49 12.36
C GLU A 84 -14.12 10.59 13.23
N VAL A 85 -13.84 9.36 12.77
CA VAL A 85 -12.95 8.44 13.49
C VAL A 85 -11.52 8.97 13.48
N TRP A 86 -11.09 9.60 12.39
CA TRP A 86 -9.80 10.28 12.30
C TRP A 86 -9.69 11.41 13.31
N GLU A 87 -10.66 12.31 13.41
CA GLU A 87 -10.65 13.41 14.39
C GLU A 87 -10.57 12.88 15.84
N MET A 88 -11.33 11.83 16.15
CA MET A 88 -11.26 11.18 17.47
C MET A 88 -9.89 10.56 17.75
N LEU A 89 -9.23 9.99 16.75
CA LEU A 89 -7.89 9.42 16.87
C LEU A 89 -6.83 10.51 17.05
N LYS A 90 -6.90 11.56 16.24
CA LYS A 90 -6.01 12.74 16.27
C LYS A 90 -6.07 13.41 17.65
N GLY A 91 -7.27 13.60 18.20
CA GLY A 91 -7.46 14.17 19.55
C GLY A 91 -6.87 13.33 20.70
N ARG A 92 -6.60 12.04 20.49
CA ARG A 92 -5.99 11.14 21.49
C ARG A 92 -4.49 10.90 21.25
N ALA A 93 -3.92 11.50 20.20
CA ALA A 93 -2.51 11.38 19.91
C ALA A 93 -1.67 12.11 20.97
N PRO A 94 -0.41 11.68 21.22
CA PRO A 94 0.51 12.43 22.05
C PRO A 94 0.71 13.86 21.53
N GLN A 95 0.72 14.84 22.43
CA GLN A 95 0.86 16.27 22.11
C GLN A 95 2.32 16.65 21.87
N LEU A 96 2.87 16.20 20.73
CA LEU A 96 4.24 16.47 20.29
C LEU A 96 4.20 17.03 18.87
N GLN A 97 5.07 18.00 18.55
CA GLN A 97 5.08 18.62 17.22
C GLN A 97 5.28 17.60 16.09
N ALA A 98 6.24 16.69 16.23
CA ALA A 98 6.46 15.64 15.22
C ALA A 98 5.25 14.69 15.05
N VAL A 99 4.40 14.54 16.07
CA VAL A 99 3.16 13.75 15.96
C VAL A 99 2.07 14.55 15.22
N GLN A 100 2.03 15.86 15.39
CA GLN A 100 1.19 16.76 14.57
C GLN A 100 1.64 16.73 13.10
N ASP A 101 2.95 16.81 12.85
CA ASP A 101 3.50 16.73 11.49
C ASP A 101 3.12 15.39 10.80
N PHE A 102 3.14 14.29 11.56
CA PHE A 102 2.63 13.00 11.08
C PHE A 102 1.12 13.04 10.78
N ALA A 103 0.33 13.69 11.65
CA ALA A 103 -1.12 13.79 11.47
C ALA A 103 -1.46 14.59 10.21
N ASP A 104 -0.77 15.70 9.96
CA ASP A 104 -0.95 16.51 8.75
C ASP A 104 -0.59 15.71 7.49
N TYR A 105 0.51 14.94 7.54
CA TYR A 105 0.83 13.98 6.49
C TYR A 105 -0.25 12.93 6.30
N PHE A 106 -0.86 12.42 7.37
CA PHE A 106 -1.87 11.38 7.24
C PHE A 106 -3.16 11.95 6.61
N GLU A 107 -3.52 13.16 7.01
CA GLU A 107 -4.75 13.81 6.62
C GLU A 107 -4.80 14.13 5.12
N GLY A 108 -3.73 14.69 4.54
CA GLY A 108 -3.70 15.06 3.12
C GLY A 108 -4.03 13.92 2.15
N PRO A 109 -3.20 12.86 2.06
CA PRO A 109 -3.35 11.80 1.08
C PRO A 109 -4.43 10.79 1.41
N TRP A 110 -4.70 10.50 2.69
CA TRP A 110 -5.58 9.40 3.09
C TRP A 110 -6.98 9.84 3.47
N VAL A 111 -7.13 11.01 4.12
CA VAL A 111 -8.43 11.51 4.61
C VAL A 111 -9.02 12.51 3.63
N ASN A 112 -8.23 13.50 3.19
CA ASN A 112 -8.67 14.61 2.35
C ASN A 112 -8.59 14.32 0.84
N GLY A 113 -8.09 13.14 0.44
CA GLY A 113 -8.48 12.53 -0.82
C GLY A 113 -7.48 12.59 -1.98
N THR A 114 -6.16 12.69 -1.75
CA THR A 114 -5.21 12.36 -2.84
C THR A 114 -5.43 10.92 -3.34
N TYR A 115 -5.74 10.00 -2.42
CA TYR A 115 -6.25 8.68 -2.75
C TYR A 115 -7.70 8.58 -2.32
N THR A 116 -8.55 8.09 -3.23
CA THR A 116 -9.94 7.77 -2.92
C THR A 116 -9.99 6.70 -1.82
N LEU A 117 -11.02 6.74 -0.98
CA LEU A 117 -11.24 5.71 0.04
C LEU A 117 -11.19 4.29 -0.54
N SER A 118 -11.74 4.10 -1.75
CA SER A 118 -11.76 2.81 -2.43
C SER A 118 -10.36 2.25 -2.77
N GLN A 119 -9.34 3.12 -2.90
CA GLN A 119 -7.98 2.70 -3.22
C GLN A 119 -7.27 2.10 -2.01
N TRP A 120 -7.46 2.62 -0.79
CA TRP A 120 -6.72 2.14 0.38
C TRP A 120 -7.56 1.34 1.37
N ASN A 121 -8.88 1.50 1.35
CA ASN A 121 -9.79 0.74 2.19
C ASN A 121 -9.86 -0.74 1.77
N GLN A 122 -9.96 -1.60 2.77
CA GLN A 122 -9.96 -3.07 2.71
C GLN A 122 -11.23 -3.65 3.33
N HIS A 123 -12.20 -2.82 3.72
CA HIS A 123 -13.47 -3.30 4.23
C HIS A 123 -14.18 -4.14 3.18
N GLY A 124 -14.67 -5.31 3.58
CA GLY A 124 -15.29 -6.27 2.67
C GLY A 124 -14.33 -6.91 1.65
N ASN A 125 -13.02 -6.67 1.70
CA ASN A 125 -12.07 -7.36 0.83
C ASN A 125 -11.93 -8.84 1.26
N ARG A 126 -12.32 -9.75 0.35
CA ARG A 126 -12.17 -11.21 0.51
C ARG A 126 -11.00 -11.80 -0.30
N GLY A 127 -10.35 -10.99 -1.14
CA GLY A 127 -9.19 -11.40 -1.90
C GLY A 127 -7.90 -11.29 -1.08
N PRO A 128 -6.73 -11.44 -1.71
CA PRO A 128 -5.45 -11.15 -1.05
C PRO A 128 -5.45 -9.77 -0.37
N ARG A 129 -4.53 -9.52 0.55
CA ARG A 129 -4.34 -8.17 1.16
C ARG A 129 -2.94 -7.64 0.92
N THR A 130 -2.07 -8.52 0.45
CA THR A 130 -0.70 -8.27 0.06
C THR A 130 -0.55 -8.51 -1.44
N ASN A 131 0.58 -8.06 -1.99
CA ASN A 131 1.06 -8.38 -3.33
C ASN A 131 2.18 -9.45 -3.28
N ASN A 132 2.22 -10.27 -2.21
CA ASN A 132 3.29 -11.24 -1.96
C ASN A 132 3.57 -12.16 -3.16
N PHE A 133 2.53 -12.53 -3.92
CA PHE A 133 2.70 -13.33 -5.12
C PHE A 133 3.53 -12.60 -6.20
N VAL A 134 3.24 -11.33 -6.43
CA VAL A 134 3.99 -10.47 -7.37
C VAL A 134 5.42 -10.26 -6.85
N GLU A 135 5.60 -10.02 -5.56
CA GLU A 135 6.93 -9.85 -4.96
C GLU A 135 7.76 -11.16 -4.97
N ALA A 136 7.12 -12.31 -4.77
CA ALA A 136 7.77 -13.61 -4.87
C ALA A 136 8.20 -13.90 -6.31
N TRP A 137 7.34 -13.61 -7.30
CA TRP A 137 7.67 -13.71 -8.71
C TRP A 137 8.81 -12.75 -9.08
N HIS A 138 8.75 -11.50 -8.63
CA HIS A 138 9.79 -10.52 -8.88
C HIS A 138 11.14 -10.94 -8.25
N ARG A 139 11.14 -11.48 -7.02
CA ARG A 139 12.35 -12.06 -6.41
C ARG A 139 12.90 -13.25 -7.18
N LYS A 140 12.03 -14.15 -7.67
CA LYS A 140 12.46 -15.29 -8.49
C LYS A 140 13.19 -14.81 -9.73
N ILE A 141 12.66 -13.79 -10.42
CA ILE A 141 13.30 -13.19 -11.59
C ILE A 141 14.60 -12.50 -11.20
N MET A 142 14.60 -11.67 -10.17
CA MET A 142 15.82 -10.96 -9.71
C MET A 142 16.95 -11.92 -9.32
N ASN A 143 16.62 -13.06 -8.71
CA ASN A 143 17.60 -14.11 -8.41
C ASN A 143 18.17 -14.76 -9.68
N VAL A 144 17.42 -14.82 -10.78
CA VAL A 144 17.92 -15.30 -12.08
C VAL A 144 18.79 -14.27 -12.77
N VAL A 145 18.42 -12.98 -12.72
CA VAL A 145 19.17 -11.88 -13.34
C VAL A 145 20.53 -11.69 -12.65
N GLY A 146 20.56 -11.88 -11.32
CA GLY A 146 21.76 -12.04 -10.51
C GLY A 146 22.61 -10.79 -10.30
N THR A 147 22.31 -9.63 -10.91
CA THR A 147 23.08 -8.39 -10.75
C THR A 147 22.25 -7.12 -11.00
N ALA A 148 22.66 -6.00 -10.39
CA ALA A 148 22.06 -4.68 -10.61
C ALA A 148 22.40 -4.07 -11.98
N HIS A 149 23.48 -4.54 -12.62
CA HIS A 149 23.91 -4.14 -13.97
C HIS A 149 23.99 -5.36 -14.87
N PRO A 150 22.86 -5.79 -15.45
CA PRO A 150 22.83 -6.99 -16.27
C PRO A 150 23.61 -6.78 -17.57
N GLY A 151 24.72 -7.48 -17.72
CA GLY A 151 25.35 -7.67 -19.03
C GLY A 151 24.45 -8.49 -19.96
N PRO A 152 24.82 -8.65 -21.26
CA PRO A 152 24.01 -9.38 -22.23
C PRO A 152 23.60 -10.78 -21.75
N ARG A 153 24.51 -11.48 -21.07
CA ARG A 153 24.27 -12.82 -20.49
C ARG A 153 23.15 -12.85 -19.45
N CYS A 154 23.02 -11.81 -18.63
CA CYS A 154 21.95 -11.69 -17.64
C CYS A 154 20.60 -11.46 -18.35
N ILE A 155 20.57 -10.66 -19.41
CA ILE A 155 19.36 -10.44 -20.22
C ILE A 155 18.89 -11.75 -20.87
N TYR A 156 19.80 -12.52 -21.45
CA TYR A 156 19.46 -13.85 -21.99
C TYR A 156 18.94 -14.80 -20.91
N ALA A 157 19.53 -14.79 -19.71
CA ALA A 157 19.04 -15.58 -18.58
C ALA A 157 17.62 -15.18 -18.14
N CYS A 158 17.29 -13.88 -18.16
CA CYS A 158 15.93 -13.39 -17.93
C CYS A 158 14.96 -13.94 -18.98
N ILE A 159 15.30 -13.82 -20.27
CA ILE A 159 14.43 -14.26 -21.38
C ILE A 159 14.16 -15.75 -21.27
N GLU A 160 15.17 -16.56 -20.98
CA GLU A 160 15.00 -18.01 -20.83
C GLU A 160 14.18 -18.39 -19.59
N ALA A 161 14.30 -17.64 -18.48
CA ALA A 161 13.43 -17.85 -17.34
C ALA A 161 11.96 -17.48 -17.63
N LEU A 162 11.72 -16.40 -18.39
CA LEU A 162 10.38 -16.02 -18.81
C LEU A 162 9.76 -17.07 -19.73
N LYS A 163 10.51 -17.60 -20.70
CA LYS A 163 10.05 -18.68 -21.58
C LYS A 163 9.71 -19.96 -20.80
N ARG A 164 10.52 -20.33 -19.80
CA ARG A 164 10.25 -21.52 -18.96
C ARG A 164 8.96 -21.37 -18.17
N GLU A 165 8.69 -20.19 -17.62
CA GLU A 165 7.43 -19.91 -16.91
C GLU A 165 6.22 -19.99 -17.85
N GLU A 166 6.32 -19.41 -19.04
CA GLU A 166 5.25 -19.47 -20.05
C GLU A 166 4.95 -20.91 -20.46
N SER A 167 5.99 -21.74 -20.64
CA SER A 167 5.82 -23.16 -21.00
C SER A 167 5.27 -24.04 -19.87
N ALA A 168 5.23 -23.54 -18.62
CA ALA A 168 4.78 -24.27 -17.44
C ALA A 168 3.32 -23.96 -17.04
N GLN A 169 2.62 -23.11 -17.80
CA GLN A 169 1.19 -22.78 -17.67
C GLN A 169 0.35 -23.59 -18.66
#